data_AF-C7GF60-F1
#
_entry.id   AF-C7GF60-F1
#
_cell.length_a   1.000
_cell.length_b   1.000
_cell.length_c   1.000
_cell.angle_alpha   90.00
_cell.angle_beta   90.00
_cell.angle_gamma   90.00
#
_symmetry.space_group_name_H-M   'P 1'
#
loop_
_entity.id
_entity.type
_entity.pdbx_description
1 polymer ?
#
loop_
_entity_poly.entity_id
_entity_poly.type
_entity_poly.pdbx_seq_one_letter_code
_entity_poly.pdbx_strand_id
1 'polypeptide(L)'
;MGAEMGFTMKRKIKWKVVVAAGAAVIAVGVIANVVFRYFRYDAYKQYLSSYEVESGSEFQAAKDDKPSVPGMVLVAENDTLKLYTNTETTEIAVYEKESGNITYSNPVERDSDAIAAGVNAAELNATLTLTYYNAARNSATMNNYDMSIEKGQFTAESIENGIRYTYTLADLDSATGIVPLQITEERLQTLVLDKLDKKDARTVKAKFRLKDGVYKLNEKAQSSKVGMGKLNKLFEQAGYTADDYAVDMSETDEKENISFTIPIEYRLTENGLSVSVPTKEIEEKGGAVISRIRVLPFFGAAGTDADGYMFVPDGSGALINLNNGCKNAAYSQNIYGI
;
A
#
# COMPACT_ATOMS: atom_id res chain seq x y z
N MET A 1 58.60 45.48 -61.53
CA MET A 1 57.25 45.46 -60.93
C MET A 1 56.92 44.03 -60.54
N GLY A 2 56.72 43.79 -59.25
CA GLY A 2 55.95 42.67 -58.69
C GLY A 2 56.51 41.26 -58.84
N ALA A 3 57.23 40.78 -57.83
CA ALA A 3 57.19 39.35 -57.46
C ALA A 3 57.42 39.22 -55.96
N GLU A 4 56.52 38.46 -55.34
CA GLU A 4 56.24 38.32 -53.93
C GLU A 4 57.38 37.65 -53.13
N MET A 5 57.60 38.10 -51.90
CA MET A 5 58.12 37.24 -50.83
C MET A 5 57.06 37.13 -49.75
N GLY A 6 56.42 35.97 -49.72
CA GLY A 6 55.41 35.60 -48.74
C GLY A 6 55.98 35.55 -47.32
N PHE A 7 55.39 36.32 -46.42
CA PHE A 7 55.57 36.18 -44.99
C PHE A 7 54.47 35.26 -44.45
N THR A 8 54.78 33.97 -44.26
CA THR A 8 53.84 33.01 -43.65
C THR A 8 53.85 33.17 -42.13
N MET A 9 52.89 33.92 -41.61
CA MET A 9 52.67 34.10 -40.18
C MET A 9 52.01 32.83 -39.58
N LYS A 10 52.80 31.90 -39.03
CA LYS A 10 52.27 30.74 -38.29
C LYS A 10 51.56 31.21 -37.00
N ARG A 11 50.22 31.18 -37.00
CA ARG A 11 49.37 31.39 -35.81
C ARG A 11 49.68 30.28 -34.78
N LYS A 12 50.49 30.58 -33.76
CA LYS A 12 50.65 29.71 -32.58
C LYS A 12 49.31 29.69 -31.82
N ILE A 13 48.46 28.71 -32.10
CA ILE A 13 47.28 28.45 -31.26
C ILE A 13 47.81 28.26 -29.84
N LYS A 14 47.40 29.13 -28.91
CA LYS A 14 47.90 29.10 -27.53
C LYS A 14 47.54 27.73 -26.96
N TRP A 15 48.53 26.92 -26.61
CA TRP A 15 48.37 25.56 -26.07
C TRP A 15 47.25 25.45 -25.01
N LYS A 16 47.08 26.49 -24.18
CA LYS A 16 45.99 26.62 -23.20
C LYS A 16 44.58 26.51 -23.81
N VAL A 17 44.36 27.03 -25.02
CA VAL A 17 43.07 26.94 -25.74
C VAL A 17 42.83 25.51 -26.23
N VAL A 18 43.88 24.81 -26.68
CA VAL A 18 43.78 23.40 -27.10
C VAL A 18 43.48 22.51 -25.89
N VAL A 19 44.14 22.74 -24.76
CA VAL A 19 43.89 22.01 -23.51
C VAL A 19 42.48 22.29 -22.98
N ALA A 20 42.03 23.55 -22.99
CA ALA A 20 40.68 23.91 -22.56
C ALA A 20 39.60 23.29 -23.45
N ALA A 21 39.80 23.29 -24.77
CA ALA A 21 38.90 22.63 -25.72
C ALA A 21 38.86 21.11 -25.50
N GLY A 22 40.00 20.48 -25.27
CA GLY A 22 40.08 19.05 -24.95
C GLY A 22 39.33 18.71 -23.65
N ALA A 23 39.51 19.50 -22.59
CA ALA A 23 38.79 19.33 -21.33
C ALA A 23 37.27 19.51 -21.49
N ALA A 24 36.83 20.47 -22.30
CA ALA A 24 35.42 20.69 -22.60
C ALA A 24 34.80 19.50 -23.35
N VAL A 25 35.50 18.91 -24.32
CA VAL A 25 35.04 17.72 -25.04
C VAL A 25 34.90 16.52 -24.09
N ILE A 26 35.86 16.32 -23.19
CA ILE A 26 35.79 15.26 -22.17
C ILE A 26 34.58 15.50 -21.25
N ALA A 27 34.37 16.73 -20.78
CA ALA A 27 33.24 17.07 -19.92
C ALA A 27 31.90 16.80 -20.62
N VAL A 28 31.76 17.18 -21.89
CA VAL A 28 30.57 16.88 -22.70
C VAL A 28 30.38 15.38 -22.87
N GLY A 29 31.45 14.62 -23.12
CA GLY A 29 31.40 13.16 -23.21
C GLY A 29 30.94 12.50 -21.90
N VAL A 30 31.42 12.98 -20.75
CA VAL A 30 31.01 12.50 -19.43
C VAL A 30 29.54 12.86 -19.15
N ILE A 31 29.13 14.09 -19.43
CA ILE A 31 27.72 14.52 -19.28
C ILE A 31 26.81 13.68 -20.18
N ALA A 32 27.19 13.49 -21.44
CA ALA A 32 26.43 12.67 -22.38
C ALA A 32 26.34 11.21 -21.89
N ASN A 33 27.43 10.64 -21.36
CA ASN A 33 27.42 9.29 -20.77
C ASN A 33 26.49 9.21 -19.56
N VAL A 34 26.54 10.18 -18.64
CA VAL A 34 25.66 10.25 -17.48
C VAL A 34 24.20 10.38 -17.91
N VAL A 35 23.91 11.25 -18.89
CA VAL A 35 22.56 11.42 -19.44
C VAL A 35 22.08 10.12 -20.08
N PHE A 36 22.89 9.45 -20.91
CA PHE A 36 22.50 8.19 -21.53
C PHE A 36 22.31 7.06 -20.51
N ARG A 37 23.18 6.99 -19.50
CA ARG A 37 23.20 5.90 -18.52
C ARG A 37 22.16 6.03 -17.41
N TYR A 38 21.80 7.24 -17.02
CA TYR A 38 20.88 7.47 -15.89
C TYR A 38 19.56 8.12 -16.30
N PHE A 39 19.52 8.94 -17.35
CA PHE A 39 18.32 9.68 -17.75
C PHE A 39 17.66 9.17 -19.05
N ARG A 40 18.40 8.42 -19.89
CA ARG A 40 17.89 7.77 -21.11
C ARG A 40 18.06 6.25 -21.08
N TYR A 41 18.23 5.67 -19.89
CA TYR A 41 18.23 4.23 -19.75
C TYR A 41 16.82 3.71 -20.00
N ASP A 42 16.55 3.32 -21.24
CA ASP A 42 15.23 2.85 -21.70
C ASP A 42 15.18 1.32 -21.85
N ALA A 43 16.27 0.61 -21.54
CA ALA A 43 16.30 -0.86 -21.60
C ALA A 43 15.27 -1.50 -20.68
N TYR A 44 14.83 -0.82 -19.62
CA TYR A 44 13.72 -1.31 -18.79
C TYR A 44 12.38 -1.35 -19.54
N LYS A 45 12.19 -0.51 -20.56
CA LYS A 45 10.94 -0.41 -21.32
C LYS A 45 10.59 -1.68 -22.08
N GLN A 46 11.58 -2.51 -22.42
CA GLN A 46 11.32 -3.81 -23.05
C GLN A 46 10.71 -4.83 -22.09
N TYR A 47 10.86 -4.62 -20.78
CA TYR A 47 10.24 -5.42 -19.72
C TYR A 47 8.92 -4.82 -19.24
N LEU A 48 8.54 -3.63 -19.72
CA LEU A 48 7.20 -3.11 -19.50
C LEU A 48 6.25 -3.92 -20.38
N SER A 49 5.53 -4.87 -19.80
CA SER A 49 4.37 -5.44 -20.48
C SER A 49 3.32 -4.34 -20.62
N SER A 50 2.66 -4.28 -21.78
CA SER A 50 1.43 -3.51 -21.92
C SER A 50 0.32 -4.27 -21.17
N TYR A 51 0.32 -4.18 -19.85
CA TYR A 51 -0.83 -4.64 -19.09
C TYR A 51 -1.95 -3.60 -19.28
N GLU A 52 -2.92 -3.96 -20.11
CA GLU A 52 -4.22 -3.29 -20.13
C GLU A 52 -5.08 -3.95 -19.07
N VAL A 53 -5.59 -3.15 -18.16
CA VAL A 53 -6.49 -3.60 -17.11
C VAL A 53 -7.80 -3.97 -17.79
N GLU A 54 -8.12 -5.25 -17.84
CA GLU A 54 -9.41 -5.66 -18.38
C GLU A 54 -10.55 -5.26 -17.44
N SER A 55 -11.74 -5.08 -17.99
CA SER A 55 -12.94 -4.84 -17.19
C SER A 55 -13.34 -6.14 -16.46
N GLY A 56 -13.48 -6.05 -15.14
CA GLY A 56 -14.06 -7.12 -14.35
C GLY A 56 -15.58 -7.06 -14.35
N SER A 57 -16.23 -8.14 -13.95
CA SER A 57 -17.65 -8.15 -13.55
C SER A 57 -17.77 -8.39 -12.05
N GLU A 58 -18.95 -8.18 -11.46
CA GLU A 58 -19.23 -8.59 -10.08
C GLU A 58 -18.77 -10.04 -9.85
N PHE A 59 -18.05 -10.30 -8.76
CA PHE A 59 -17.48 -11.61 -8.51
C PHE A 59 -18.56 -12.69 -8.41
N GLN A 60 -18.37 -13.77 -9.18
CA GLN A 60 -19.17 -14.98 -9.10
C GLN A 60 -18.22 -16.17 -8.96
N ALA A 61 -18.45 -16.98 -7.92
CA ALA A 61 -17.69 -18.20 -7.73
C ALA A 61 -17.93 -19.17 -8.90
N ALA A 62 -16.86 -19.79 -9.39
CA ALA A 62 -16.95 -20.86 -10.37
C ALA A 62 -17.64 -22.09 -9.75
N LYS A 63 -18.29 -22.90 -10.58
CA LYS A 63 -18.90 -24.15 -10.15
C LYS A 63 -17.82 -25.11 -9.67
N ASP A 64 -17.94 -25.60 -8.43
CA ASP A 64 -17.05 -26.61 -7.88
C ASP A 64 -17.81 -27.83 -7.38
N ASP A 65 -17.76 -28.91 -8.17
CA ASP A 65 -18.42 -30.17 -7.80
C ASP A 65 -17.68 -30.91 -6.66
N LYS A 66 -16.41 -30.56 -6.40
CA LYS A 66 -15.59 -31.17 -5.34
C LYS A 66 -14.65 -30.12 -4.70
N PRO A 67 -15.16 -29.33 -3.74
CA PRO A 67 -14.37 -28.38 -2.98
C PRO A 67 -13.16 -29.04 -2.32
N SER A 68 -11.98 -28.46 -2.56
CA SER A 68 -10.69 -28.99 -2.05
C SER A 68 -10.11 -28.13 -0.93
N VAL A 69 -10.59 -26.89 -0.77
CA VAL A 69 -10.12 -25.95 0.25
C VAL A 69 -11.29 -25.54 1.15
N PRO A 70 -11.36 -25.99 2.41
CA PRO A 70 -12.43 -25.62 3.34
C PRO A 70 -12.50 -24.10 3.57
N GLY A 71 -13.72 -23.56 3.63
CA GLY A 71 -13.94 -22.14 3.88
C GLY A 71 -13.64 -21.21 2.69
N MET A 72 -13.29 -21.77 1.53
CA MET A 72 -13.01 -21.00 0.31
C MET A 72 -13.92 -21.43 -0.85
N VAL A 73 -14.12 -20.52 -1.79
CA VAL A 73 -14.89 -20.74 -3.02
C VAL A 73 -13.95 -20.78 -4.23
N LEU A 74 -14.34 -21.55 -5.26
CA LEU A 74 -13.54 -21.69 -6.47
C LEU A 74 -13.60 -20.41 -7.31
N VAL A 75 -12.44 -19.94 -7.76
CA VAL A 75 -12.28 -18.81 -8.67
C VAL A 75 -12.08 -19.30 -10.10
N ALA A 76 -11.11 -20.18 -10.31
CA ALA A 76 -10.74 -20.72 -11.62
C ALA A 76 -10.14 -22.12 -11.48
N GLU A 77 -10.24 -22.92 -12.54
CA GLU A 77 -9.72 -24.29 -12.60
C GLU A 77 -9.20 -24.57 -14.01
N ASN A 78 -8.04 -25.22 -14.10
CA ASN A 78 -7.50 -25.79 -15.34
C ASN A 78 -7.28 -27.30 -15.14
N ASP A 79 -6.55 -28.02 -16.01
CA ASP A 79 -6.37 -29.46 -15.88
C ASP A 79 -5.62 -29.89 -14.60
N THR A 80 -4.69 -29.08 -14.10
CA THR A 80 -3.74 -29.44 -13.02
C THR A 80 -3.96 -28.69 -11.72
N LEU A 81 -4.61 -27.52 -11.76
CA LEU A 81 -4.70 -26.57 -10.65
C LEU A 81 -6.12 -26.05 -10.44
N LYS A 82 -6.42 -25.67 -9.20
CA LYS A 82 -7.59 -24.88 -8.82
C LYS A 82 -7.15 -23.66 -8.02
N LEU A 83 -7.67 -22.47 -8.36
CA LEU A 83 -7.52 -21.24 -7.58
C LEU A 83 -8.78 -21.04 -6.73
N TYR A 84 -8.59 -20.90 -5.43
CA TYR A 84 -9.62 -20.66 -4.43
C TYR A 84 -9.44 -19.28 -3.79
N THR A 85 -10.53 -18.71 -3.29
CA THR A 85 -10.51 -17.49 -2.48
C THR A 85 -11.48 -17.57 -1.30
N ASN A 86 -11.15 -16.90 -0.20
CA ASN A 86 -12.08 -16.56 0.85
C ASN A 86 -12.65 -15.15 0.58
N THR A 87 -13.95 -15.03 0.38
CA THR A 87 -14.58 -13.73 0.04
C THR A 87 -14.65 -12.75 1.21
N GLU A 88 -14.45 -13.20 2.44
CA GLU A 88 -14.43 -12.37 3.65
C GLU A 88 -13.02 -11.90 3.99
N THR A 89 -12.03 -12.81 3.94
CA THR A 89 -10.63 -12.50 4.33
C THR A 89 -9.72 -12.16 3.15
N THR A 90 -10.19 -12.33 1.91
CA THR A 90 -9.45 -12.11 0.66
C THR A 90 -8.22 -13.01 0.48
N GLU A 91 -8.07 -14.01 1.33
CA GLU A 91 -7.04 -15.03 1.20
C GLU A 91 -7.29 -15.89 -0.05
N ILE A 92 -6.22 -16.14 -0.81
CA ILE A 92 -6.23 -17.11 -1.89
C ILE A 92 -5.54 -18.41 -1.48
N ALA A 93 -5.89 -19.49 -2.17
CA ALA A 93 -5.20 -20.76 -2.10
C ALA A 93 -5.12 -21.41 -3.49
N VAL A 94 -3.99 -22.06 -3.78
CA VAL A 94 -3.78 -22.83 -5.02
C VAL A 94 -3.73 -24.30 -4.64
N TYR A 95 -4.66 -25.09 -5.17
CA TYR A 95 -4.71 -26.54 -5.01
C TYR A 95 -4.16 -27.23 -6.25
N GLU A 96 -3.15 -28.09 -6.06
CA GLU A 96 -2.59 -28.94 -7.11
C GLU A 96 -3.29 -30.30 -7.09
N LYS A 97 -3.93 -30.66 -8.22
CA LYS A 97 -4.81 -31.83 -8.28
C LYS A 97 -4.07 -33.16 -8.20
N GLU A 98 -2.85 -33.21 -8.74
CA GLU A 98 -2.06 -34.45 -8.79
C GLU A 98 -1.55 -34.85 -7.40
N SER A 99 -0.94 -33.90 -6.68
CA SER A 99 -0.38 -34.15 -5.34
C SER A 99 -1.40 -34.01 -4.22
N GLY A 100 -2.46 -33.22 -4.43
CA GLY A 100 -3.39 -32.80 -3.39
C GLY A 100 -2.84 -31.66 -2.51
N ASN A 101 -1.68 -31.10 -2.83
CA ASN A 101 -1.07 -30.02 -2.06
C ASN A 101 -1.85 -28.71 -2.21
N ILE A 102 -1.89 -27.93 -1.13
CA ILE A 102 -2.49 -26.59 -1.12
C ILE A 102 -1.43 -25.58 -0.68
N THR A 103 -1.24 -24.55 -1.50
CA THR A 103 -0.40 -23.41 -1.16
C THR A 103 -1.28 -22.21 -0.83
N TYR A 104 -1.22 -21.73 0.40
CA TYR A 104 -2.03 -20.61 0.89
C TYR A 104 -1.28 -19.29 0.79
N SER A 105 -2.03 -18.20 0.65
CA SER A 105 -1.53 -16.82 0.76
C SER A 105 -1.08 -16.45 2.17
N ASN A 106 -1.73 -17.04 3.18
CA ASN A 106 -1.52 -16.75 4.59
C ASN A 106 -1.32 -18.06 5.37
N PRO A 107 -0.63 -18.03 6.53
CA PRO A 107 -0.46 -19.23 7.35
C PRO A 107 -1.82 -19.70 7.89
N VAL A 108 -2.11 -20.99 7.74
CA VAL A 108 -3.42 -21.59 8.09
C VAL A 108 -3.66 -21.61 9.59
N GLU A 109 -2.64 -21.88 10.40
CA GLU A 109 -2.76 -22.07 11.85
C GLU A 109 -2.33 -20.84 12.67
N ARG A 110 -2.31 -19.66 12.06
CA ARG A 110 -1.84 -18.41 12.68
C ARG A 110 -2.61 -18.01 13.95
N ASP A 111 -3.88 -18.37 14.07
CA ASP A 111 -4.69 -18.09 15.26
C ASP A 111 -4.23 -18.87 16.50
N SER A 112 -3.50 -19.97 16.27
CA SER A 112 -2.88 -20.78 17.33
C SER A 112 -1.40 -20.44 17.54
N ASP A 113 -0.88 -19.42 16.87
CA ASP A 113 0.51 -18.99 17.00
C ASP A 113 0.75 -18.37 18.40
N ALA A 114 1.58 -19.01 19.21
CA ALA A 114 1.90 -18.57 20.57
C ALA A 114 3.02 -17.51 20.62
N ILE A 115 3.65 -17.19 19.49
CA ILE A 115 4.80 -16.29 19.35
C ILE A 115 4.36 -14.93 18.82
N ALA A 116 3.56 -14.92 17.76
CA ALA A 116 3.08 -13.69 17.13
C ALA A 116 2.09 -12.95 18.05
N ALA A 117 2.29 -11.63 18.22
CA ALA A 117 1.41 -10.81 19.05
C ALA A 117 1.27 -9.40 18.49
N GLY A 118 0.14 -8.75 18.81
CA GLY A 118 -0.15 -7.38 18.40
C GLY A 118 -0.07 -7.20 16.88
N VAL A 119 0.68 -6.19 16.44
CA VAL A 119 0.87 -5.87 15.01
C VAL A 119 1.43 -7.04 14.20
N ASN A 120 2.23 -7.93 14.80
CA ASN A 120 2.77 -9.08 14.08
C ASN A 120 1.70 -10.15 13.83
N ALA A 121 0.78 -10.36 14.79
CA ALA A 121 -0.34 -11.28 14.60
C ALA A 121 -1.33 -10.76 13.55
N ALA A 122 -1.59 -9.45 13.55
CA ALA A 122 -2.38 -8.81 12.50
C ALA A 122 -1.73 -8.97 11.11
N GLU A 123 -0.42 -8.79 11.00
CA GLU A 123 0.32 -8.95 9.74
C GLU A 123 0.17 -10.37 9.15
N LEU A 124 0.05 -11.42 9.97
CA LEU A 124 -0.17 -12.80 9.47
C LEU A 124 -1.49 -12.97 8.71
N ASN A 125 -2.45 -12.04 8.86
CA ASN A 125 -3.71 -12.00 8.12
C ASN A 125 -3.63 -11.16 6.84
N ALA A 126 -2.53 -10.43 6.61
CA ALA A 126 -2.40 -9.55 5.46
C ALA A 126 -2.00 -10.30 4.19
N THR A 127 -2.68 -10.05 3.09
CA THR A 127 -2.24 -10.46 1.73
C THR A 127 -1.44 -9.36 1.03
N LEU A 128 -1.47 -8.13 1.56
CA LEU A 128 -0.83 -6.95 1.01
C LEU A 128 -0.35 -6.00 2.12
N THR A 129 0.92 -5.57 2.04
CA THR A 129 1.48 -4.55 2.94
C THR A 129 2.11 -3.42 2.14
N LEU A 130 1.80 -2.18 2.52
CA LEU A 130 2.25 -0.94 1.89
C LEU A 130 3.18 -0.18 2.84
N THR A 131 4.29 0.34 2.32
CA THR A 131 5.08 1.39 2.98
C THR A 131 5.00 2.68 2.18
N TYR A 132 4.66 3.78 2.83
CA TYR A 132 4.48 5.09 2.20
C TYR A 132 5.20 6.19 2.98
N TYR A 133 5.34 7.35 2.35
CA TYR A 133 5.75 8.59 2.98
C TYR A 133 4.58 9.57 2.98
N ASN A 134 4.26 10.16 4.14
CA ASN A 134 3.24 11.21 4.19
C ASN A 134 3.79 12.56 3.66
N ALA A 135 2.93 13.59 3.61
CA ALA A 135 3.33 14.93 3.18
C ALA A 135 4.48 15.56 3.99
N ALA A 136 4.71 15.11 5.23
CA ALA A 136 5.83 15.53 6.07
C ALA A 136 7.10 14.69 5.85
N ARG A 137 7.08 13.72 4.93
CA ARG A 137 8.12 12.73 4.63
C ARG A 137 8.44 11.77 5.77
N ASN A 138 7.49 11.55 6.68
CA ASN A 138 7.59 10.47 7.64
C ASN A 138 7.15 9.17 6.97
N SER A 139 7.92 8.10 7.17
CA SER A 139 7.58 6.77 6.68
C SER A 139 6.59 6.08 7.62
N ALA A 140 5.61 5.39 7.06
CA ALA A 140 4.67 4.55 7.78
C ALA A 140 4.27 3.33 6.94
N THR A 141 3.68 2.35 7.61
CA THR A 141 3.23 1.08 7.01
C THR A 141 1.74 0.88 7.26
N MET A 142 1.04 0.34 6.27
CA MET A 142 -0.35 -0.12 6.34
C MET A 142 -0.41 -1.53 5.77
N ASN A 143 -1.26 -2.39 6.32
CA ASN A 143 -1.60 -3.67 5.72
C ASN A 143 -3.09 -3.68 5.35
N ASN A 144 -3.47 -4.53 4.41
CA ASN A 144 -4.86 -4.62 3.97
C ASN A 144 -5.80 -5.29 4.96
N TYR A 145 -5.28 -6.06 5.90
CA TYR A 145 -6.09 -6.64 6.96
C TYR A 145 -6.70 -5.57 7.87
N ASP A 146 -5.86 -4.79 8.54
CA ASP A 146 -6.28 -3.75 9.50
C ASP A 146 -7.00 -2.58 8.82
N MET A 147 -6.56 -2.20 7.62
CA MET A 147 -7.01 -0.97 6.96
C MET A 147 -8.13 -1.17 5.95
N SER A 148 -8.47 -2.41 5.61
CA SER A 148 -9.47 -2.69 4.59
C SER A 148 -10.37 -3.86 4.94
N ILE A 149 -9.83 -5.06 5.18
CA ILE A 149 -10.61 -6.29 5.41
C ILE A 149 -11.46 -6.18 6.68
N GLU A 150 -10.86 -5.85 7.83
CA GLU A 150 -11.57 -5.67 9.11
C GLU A 150 -12.62 -4.54 9.06
N LYS A 151 -12.47 -3.63 8.11
CA LYS A 151 -13.36 -2.48 7.91
C LYS A 151 -14.36 -2.69 6.77
N GLY A 152 -14.32 -3.83 6.06
CA GLY A 152 -15.15 -4.10 4.89
C GLY A 152 -14.91 -3.16 3.70
N GLN A 153 -13.72 -2.56 3.59
CA GLN A 153 -13.38 -1.56 2.58
C GLN A 153 -12.68 -2.18 1.36
N PHE A 154 -13.25 -3.23 0.79
CA PHE A 154 -12.75 -3.86 -0.42
C PHE A 154 -13.88 -4.34 -1.33
N THR A 155 -13.58 -4.50 -2.61
CA THR A 155 -14.47 -5.12 -3.58
C THR A 155 -13.77 -6.28 -4.28
N ALA A 156 -14.57 -7.17 -4.88
CA ALA A 156 -14.09 -8.31 -5.64
C ALA A 156 -14.75 -8.33 -7.02
N GLU A 157 -13.95 -8.54 -8.05
CA GLU A 157 -14.40 -8.67 -9.44
C GLU A 157 -13.92 -10.01 -10.03
N SER A 158 -14.77 -10.68 -10.78
CA SER A 158 -14.36 -11.77 -11.66
C SER A 158 -13.61 -11.20 -12.86
N ILE A 159 -12.45 -11.80 -13.15
CA ILE A 159 -11.58 -11.48 -14.29
C ILE A 159 -11.22 -12.79 -15.02
N GLU A 160 -10.63 -12.72 -16.20
CA GLU A 160 -10.28 -13.92 -16.96
C GLU A 160 -9.37 -14.85 -16.14
N ASN A 161 -9.82 -16.08 -15.92
CA ASN A 161 -9.12 -17.10 -15.13
C ASN A 161 -8.70 -16.62 -13.72
N GLY A 162 -9.44 -15.68 -13.12
CA GLY A 162 -8.98 -15.06 -11.88
C GLY A 162 -10.00 -14.21 -11.14
N ILE A 163 -9.50 -13.53 -10.12
CA ILE A 163 -10.22 -12.57 -9.30
C ILE A 163 -9.37 -11.32 -9.10
N ARG A 164 -10.00 -10.14 -9.19
CA ARG A 164 -9.41 -8.86 -8.78
C ARG A 164 -10.01 -8.44 -7.46
N TYR A 165 -9.17 -8.15 -6.48
CA TYR A 165 -9.59 -7.41 -5.28
C TYR A 165 -9.13 -5.97 -5.39
N THR A 166 -10.00 -5.03 -5.06
CA THR A 166 -9.65 -3.61 -4.93
C THR A 166 -9.80 -3.20 -3.48
N TYR A 167 -8.68 -2.92 -2.82
CA TYR A 167 -8.67 -2.50 -1.42
C TYR A 167 -8.64 -0.98 -1.30
N THR A 168 -9.47 -0.43 -0.43
CA THR A 168 -9.27 0.92 0.11
C THR A 168 -8.57 0.80 1.46
N LEU A 169 -7.28 1.12 1.48
CA LEU A 169 -6.44 1.19 2.68
C LEU A 169 -6.57 2.58 3.29
N ALA A 170 -7.46 2.71 4.25
CA ALA A 170 -7.69 3.97 4.93
C ALA A 170 -8.24 3.73 6.34
N ASP A 171 -7.84 4.60 7.27
CA ASP A 171 -8.60 4.74 8.51
C ASP A 171 -9.75 5.72 8.24
N LEU A 172 -10.86 5.20 7.71
CA LEU A 172 -12.08 5.98 7.48
C LEU A 172 -12.84 6.25 8.78
N ASP A 173 -12.47 5.57 9.87
CA ASP A 173 -12.91 5.99 11.19
C ASP A 173 -12.33 7.39 11.41
N SER A 174 -13.21 8.38 11.53
CA SER A 174 -12.77 9.72 11.90
C SER A 174 -11.91 9.60 13.16
N ALA A 175 -10.71 10.18 13.15
CA ALA A 175 -9.83 10.22 14.33
C ALA A 175 -10.55 10.83 15.55
N THR A 176 -11.64 11.56 15.31
CA THR A 176 -12.49 12.17 16.32
C THR A 176 -13.84 11.46 16.50
N GLY A 177 -14.11 10.37 15.79
CA GLY A 177 -15.39 9.66 15.75
C GLY A 177 -16.50 10.57 15.24
N ILE A 178 -17.57 10.75 16.03
CA ILE A 178 -18.67 11.68 15.69
C ILE A 178 -18.42 13.11 16.15
N VAL A 179 -17.25 13.41 16.75
CA VAL A 179 -16.93 14.76 17.21
C VAL A 179 -16.37 15.58 16.05
N PRO A 180 -17.02 16.65 15.58
CA PRO A 180 -16.53 17.40 14.43
C PRO A 180 -15.30 18.25 14.77
N LEU A 181 -14.41 18.46 13.79
CA LEU A 181 -13.26 19.36 13.93
C LEU A 181 -13.68 20.83 14.03
N GLN A 182 -14.81 21.17 13.43
CA GLN A 182 -15.45 22.47 13.55
C GLN A 182 -16.96 22.32 13.63
N ILE A 183 -17.63 23.22 14.34
CA ILE A 183 -19.10 23.21 14.45
C ILE A 183 -19.55 24.65 14.70
N THR A 184 -20.66 25.05 14.08
CA THR A 184 -21.19 26.41 14.31
C THR A 184 -21.61 26.58 15.76
N GLU A 185 -21.58 27.81 16.27
CA GLU A 185 -22.00 28.08 17.64
C GLU A 185 -23.44 27.60 17.92
N GLU A 186 -24.34 27.82 16.97
CA GLU A 186 -25.73 27.39 17.07
C GLU A 186 -25.86 25.87 17.15
N ARG A 187 -25.19 25.13 16.26
CA ARG A 187 -25.26 23.66 16.23
C ARG A 187 -24.61 23.04 17.47
N LEU A 188 -23.46 23.56 17.91
CA LEU A 188 -22.81 23.07 19.14
C LEU A 188 -23.71 23.30 20.35
N GLN A 189 -24.35 24.47 20.44
CA GLN A 189 -25.24 24.78 21.55
C GLN A 189 -26.47 23.87 21.56
N THR A 190 -27.17 23.77 20.45
CA THR A 190 -28.48 23.10 20.36
C THR A 190 -28.42 21.59 20.28
N LEU A 191 -27.45 21.04 19.54
CA LEU A 191 -27.31 19.60 19.33
C LEU A 191 -26.48 18.92 20.42
N VAL A 192 -25.62 19.66 21.12
CA VAL A 192 -24.69 19.08 22.10
C VAL A 192 -24.84 19.69 23.50
N LEU A 193 -24.56 20.98 23.66
CA LEU A 193 -24.43 21.57 25.00
C LEU A 193 -25.75 21.61 25.78
N ASP A 194 -26.87 21.88 25.12
CA ASP A 194 -28.21 21.93 25.75
C ASP A 194 -28.76 20.54 26.10
N LYS A 195 -28.17 19.48 25.53
CA LYS A 195 -28.56 18.08 25.76
C LYS A 195 -27.76 17.42 26.88
N LEU A 196 -26.74 18.10 27.41
CA LEU A 196 -25.85 17.61 28.45
C LEU A 196 -26.08 18.31 29.79
N ASP A 197 -25.65 17.68 30.88
CA ASP A 197 -25.63 18.35 32.17
C ASP A 197 -24.58 19.49 32.21
N LYS A 198 -24.68 20.37 33.21
CA LYS A 198 -23.80 21.56 33.32
C LYS A 198 -22.31 21.21 33.40
N LYS A 199 -21.94 20.05 33.95
CA LYS A 199 -20.54 19.64 34.13
C LYS A 199 -19.99 19.09 32.81
N ASP A 200 -20.79 18.30 32.12
CA ASP A 200 -20.41 17.68 30.85
C ASP A 200 -20.42 18.72 29.72
N ALA A 201 -21.41 19.61 29.66
CA ALA A 201 -21.42 20.74 28.74
C ALA A 201 -20.17 21.64 28.90
N ARG A 202 -19.73 21.90 30.14
CA ARG A 202 -18.46 22.62 30.39
C ARG A 202 -17.25 21.83 29.89
N THR A 203 -17.26 20.51 30.07
CA THR A 203 -16.18 19.62 29.61
C THR A 203 -16.06 19.66 28.10
N VAL A 204 -17.18 19.56 27.36
CA VAL A 204 -17.23 19.68 25.90
C VAL A 204 -16.76 21.07 25.45
N LYS A 205 -17.38 22.14 25.97
CA LYS A 205 -17.06 23.52 25.57
C LYS A 205 -15.59 23.87 25.78
N ALA A 206 -14.95 23.33 26.83
CA ALA A 206 -13.53 23.56 27.09
C ALA A 206 -12.60 22.95 26.01
N LYS A 207 -13.07 21.98 25.21
CA LYS A 207 -12.30 21.37 24.13
C LYS A 207 -12.36 22.15 22.81
N PHE A 208 -13.35 23.02 22.65
CA PHE A 208 -13.47 23.86 21.47
C PHE A 208 -12.97 25.30 21.73
N ARG A 209 -12.59 25.98 20.65
CA ARG A 209 -12.20 27.40 20.67
C ARG A 209 -12.98 28.14 19.59
N LEU A 210 -13.68 29.18 20.00
CA LEU A 210 -14.41 30.04 19.08
C LEU A 210 -13.41 30.89 18.28
N LYS A 211 -13.47 30.80 16.95
CA LYS A 211 -12.70 31.62 16.02
C LYS A 211 -13.57 31.92 14.81
N ASP A 212 -13.71 33.19 14.45
CA ASP A 212 -14.47 33.64 13.27
C ASP A 212 -15.91 33.10 13.20
N GLY A 213 -16.59 33.00 14.37
CA GLY A 213 -17.98 32.53 14.46
C GLY A 213 -18.16 31.00 14.46
N VAL A 214 -17.07 30.24 14.38
CA VAL A 214 -17.09 28.77 14.37
C VAL A 214 -16.25 28.23 15.53
N TYR A 215 -16.76 27.20 16.23
CA TYR A 215 -16.00 26.50 17.25
C TYR A 215 -15.09 25.46 16.60
N LYS A 216 -13.77 25.60 16.79
CA LYS A 216 -12.77 24.61 16.32
C LYS A 216 -12.28 23.74 17.46
N LEU A 217 -12.22 22.43 17.24
CA LEU A 217 -11.70 21.45 18.20
C LEU A 217 -10.20 21.67 18.41
N ASN A 218 -9.75 21.77 19.65
CA ASN A 218 -8.34 22.03 19.91
C ASN A 218 -7.44 20.82 19.55
N GLU A 219 -6.23 21.10 19.04
CA GLU A 219 -5.26 20.08 18.59
C GLU A 219 -4.84 19.10 19.71
N LYS A 220 -4.79 19.57 20.97
CA LYS A 220 -4.49 18.71 22.13
C LYS A 220 -5.58 17.67 22.41
N ALA A 221 -6.82 17.95 22.04
CA ALA A 221 -7.92 17.01 22.17
C ALA A 221 -7.86 15.98 21.04
N GLN A 222 -7.56 16.41 19.82
CA GLN A 222 -7.38 15.54 18.65
C GLN A 222 -6.27 14.50 18.88
N SER A 223 -5.18 14.88 19.56
CA SER A 223 -4.06 13.98 19.84
C SER A 223 -4.26 13.01 21.02
N SER A 224 -5.39 13.08 21.76
CA SER A 224 -5.61 12.27 22.96
C SER A 224 -6.66 11.17 22.72
N LYS A 225 -6.23 9.91 22.55
CA LYS A 225 -7.15 8.77 22.37
C LYS A 225 -8.18 8.63 23.51
N VAL A 226 -7.74 8.71 24.76
CA VAL A 226 -8.62 8.63 25.94
C VAL A 226 -9.54 9.84 26.04
N GLY A 227 -9.01 11.05 25.79
CA GLY A 227 -9.79 12.28 25.79
C GLY A 227 -10.86 12.27 24.71
N MET A 228 -10.53 11.76 23.53
CA MET A 228 -11.43 11.65 22.38
C MET A 228 -12.51 10.60 22.60
N GLY A 229 -12.16 9.45 23.19
CA GLY A 229 -13.16 8.44 23.57
C GLY A 229 -14.19 8.98 24.57
N LYS A 230 -13.76 9.83 25.52
CA LYS A 230 -14.70 10.51 26.43
C LYS A 230 -15.57 11.54 25.69
N LEU A 231 -15.00 12.28 24.74
CA LEU A 231 -15.71 13.31 24.00
C LEU A 231 -16.77 12.69 23.07
N ASN A 232 -16.44 11.58 22.40
CA ASN A 232 -17.40 10.79 21.60
C ASN A 232 -18.62 10.37 22.41
N LYS A 233 -18.40 9.77 23.58
CA LYS A 233 -19.51 9.36 24.48
C LYS A 233 -20.42 10.52 24.88
N LEU A 234 -19.86 11.72 25.06
CA LEU A 234 -20.66 12.92 25.39
C LEU A 234 -21.47 13.42 24.18
N PHE A 235 -20.93 13.31 22.96
CA PHE A 235 -21.67 13.62 21.74
C PHE A 235 -22.78 12.58 21.48
N GLU A 236 -22.49 11.29 21.69
CA GLU A 236 -23.49 10.21 21.61
C GLU A 236 -24.60 10.40 22.64
N GLN A 237 -24.24 10.72 23.89
CA GLN A 237 -25.20 11.01 24.97
C GLN A 237 -26.08 12.22 24.65
N ALA A 238 -25.55 13.22 23.94
CA ALA A 238 -26.33 14.36 23.47
C ALA A 238 -27.28 14.02 22.31
N GLY A 239 -27.13 12.85 21.69
CA GLY A 239 -27.89 12.42 20.52
C GLY A 239 -27.33 12.97 19.20
N TYR A 240 -26.08 13.43 19.18
CA TYR A 240 -25.42 13.88 17.96
C TYR A 240 -25.10 12.68 17.06
N THR A 241 -25.36 12.79 15.76
CA THR A 241 -25.30 11.67 14.80
C THR A 241 -24.16 11.77 13.79
N ALA A 242 -23.91 10.70 13.04
CA ALA A 242 -22.97 10.71 11.91
C ALA A 242 -23.42 11.65 10.77
N ASP A 243 -24.74 11.83 10.58
CA ASP A 243 -25.28 12.77 9.59
C ASP A 243 -25.01 14.22 10.03
N ASP A 244 -25.17 14.51 11.33
CA ASP A 244 -24.81 15.82 11.90
C ASP A 244 -23.32 16.11 11.73
N TYR A 245 -22.48 15.11 11.99
CA TYR A 245 -21.03 15.18 11.72
C TYR A 245 -20.75 15.54 10.27
N ALA A 246 -21.37 14.84 9.31
CA ALA A 246 -21.15 15.09 7.88
C ALA A 246 -21.51 16.53 7.47
N VAL A 247 -22.58 17.09 8.04
CA VAL A 247 -22.97 18.50 7.80
C VAL A 247 -21.93 19.48 8.37
N ASP A 248 -21.45 19.26 9.59
CA ASP A 248 -20.47 20.15 10.21
C ASP A 248 -19.08 20.07 9.57
N MET A 249 -18.81 18.95 8.89
CA MET A 249 -17.54 18.68 8.21
C MET A 249 -17.57 18.99 6.70
N SER A 250 -18.73 19.33 6.11
CA SER A 250 -18.83 19.59 4.67
C SER A 250 -18.09 20.84 4.19
N GLU A 251 -17.85 21.79 5.10
CA GLU A 251 -17.15 23.05 4.82
C GLU A 251 -15.74 23.13 5.42
N THR A 252 -15.21 22.02 5.95
CA THR A 252 -13.82 21.97 6.42
C THR A 252 -12.87 21.78 5.25
N ASP A 253 -11.84 22.62 5.18
CA ASP A 253 -10.57 22.28 4.51
C ASP A 253 -9.86 21.19 5.34
N GLU A 254 -10.43 19.98 5.40
CA GLU A 254 -9.70 18.86 5.98
C GLU A 254 -8.45 18.61 5.14
N LYS A 255 -7.33 18.32 5.81
CA LYS A 255 -6.30 17.52 5.16
C LYS A 255 -6.98 16.20 4.84
N GLU A 256 -7.18 15.95 3.56
CA GLU A 256 -7.66 14.68 3.06
C GLU A 256 -6.89 13.56 3.76
N ASN A 257 -7.62 12.62 4.37
CA ASN A 257 -6.99 11.51 5.08
C ASN A 257 -6.13 10.72 4.11
N ILE A 258 -5.03 10.18 4.64
CA ILE A 258 -4.18 9.31 3.83
C ILE A 258 -4.99 8.05 3.54
N SER A 259 -5.30 7.85 2.26
CA SER A 259 -5.95 6.64 1.77
C SER A 259 -5.28 6.18 0.49
N PHE A 260 -5.25 4.87 0.31
CA PHE A 260 -4.77 4.25 -0.92
C PHE A 260 -5.82 3.31 -1.50
N THR A 261 -6.08 3.41 -2.79
CA THR A 261 -6.86 2.40 -3.53
C THR A 261 -5.87 1.51 -4.25
N ILE A 262 -5.80 0.22 -3.90
CA ILE A 262 -4.85 -0.74 -4.49
C ILE A 262 -5.61 -1.93 -5.06
N PRO A 263 -5.62 -2.10 -6.40
CA PRO A 263 -6.07 -3.34 -7.01
C PRO A 263 -4.96 -4.40 -6.98
N ILE A 264 -5.35 -5.64 -6.69
CA ILE A 264 -4.54 -6.83 -6.87
C ILE A 264 -5.31 -7.84 -7.69
N GLU A 265 -4.62 -8.52 -8.60
CA GLU A 265 -5.18 -9.58 -9.42
C GLU A 265 -4.50 -10.89 -9.13
N TYR A 266 -5.31 -11.94 -8.99
CA TYR A 266 -4.88 -13.32 -8.87
C TYR A 266 -5.42 -14.09 -10.06
N ARG A 267 -4.54 -14.58 -10.93
CA ARG A 267 -4.91 -15.34 -12.13
C ARG A 267 -4.28 -16.72 -12.12
N LEU A 268 -5.08 -17.72 -12.41
CA LEU A 268 -4.58 -19.05 -12.70
C LEU A 268 -3.98 -19.06 -14.11
N THR A 269 -2.71 -19.46 -14.18
CA THR A 269 -2.00 -19.72 -15.43
C THR A 269 -2.00 -21.21 -15.72
N GLU A 270 -1.46 -21.65 -16.85
CA GLU A 270 -1.31 -23.08 -17.17
C GLU A 270 -0.56 -23.85 -16.07
N ASN A 271 0.50 -23.25 -15.50
CA ASN A 271 1.45 -23.94 -14.63
C ASN A 271 1.56 -23.34 -13.23
N GLY A 272 0.67 -22.42 -12.83
CA GLY A 272 0.76 -21.78 -11.52
C GLY A 272 -0.12 -20.56 -11.35
N LEU A 273 0.25 -19.70 -10.40
CA LEU A 273 -0.45 -18.46 -10.06
C LEU A 273 0.33 -17.25 -10.55
N SER A 274 -0.35 -16.34 -11.25
CA SER A 274 0.13 -15.00 -11.56
C SER A 274 -0.52 -13.99 -10.62
N VAL A 275 0.29 -13.15 -9.98
CA VAL A 275 -0.18 -12.09 -9.09
C VAL A 275 0.32 -10.75 -9.59
N SER A 276 -0.60 -9.84 -9.87
CA SER A 276 -0.29 -8.54 -10.46
C SER A 276 -0.93 -7.40 -9.68
N VAL A 277 -0.23 -6.27 -9.59
CA VAL A 277 -0.78 -5.02 -9.06
C VAL A 277 -0.89 -4.02 -10.21
N PRO A 278 -2.09 -3.73 -10.73
CA PRO A 278 -2.28 -2.76 -11.80
C PRO A 278 -1.91 -1.34 -11.37
N THR A 279 -0.64 -0.97 -11.50
CA THR A 279 -0.10 0.29 -10.95
C THR A 279 -0.75 1.56 -11.48
N LYS A 280 -1.39 1.52 -12.66
CA LYS A 280 -2.11 2.66 -13.25
C LYS A 280 -3.45 2.95 -12.55
N GLU A 281 -4.00 1.96 -11.87
CA GLU A 281 -5.28 2.03 -11.14
C GLU A 281 -5.05 2.35 -9.65
N ILE A 282 -3.78 2.53 -9.23
CA ILE A 282 -3.47 2.93 -7.87
C ILE A 282 -3.85 4.39 -7.68
N GLU A 283 -4.65 4.67 -6.65
CA GLU A 283 -4.93 6.04 -6.20
C GLU A 283 -4.22 6.32 -4.88
N GLU A 284 -3.55 7.48 -4.80
CA GLU A 284 -2.91 7.99 -3.60
C GLU A 284 -3.58 9.30 -3.18
N LYS A 285 -4.07 9.40 -1.95
CA LYS A 285 -4.75 10.58 -1.39
C LYS A 285 -4.08 11.11 -0.14
N GLY A 286 -4.41 12.34 0.26
CA GLY A 286 -3.85 12.95 1.48
C GLY A 286 -2.37 13.34 1.40
N GLY A 287 -1.85 13.50 0.17
CA GLY A 287 -0.46 13.90 -0.09
C GLY A 287 0.57 12.85 0.32
N ALA A 288 0.15 11.60 0.49
CA ALA A 288 1.05 10.47 0.72
C ALA A 288 1.51 9.85 -0.61
N VAL A 289 2.69 9.26 -0.61
CA VAL A 289 3.27 8.58 -1.78
C VAL A 289 3.80 7.21 -1.39
N ILE A 290 3.46 6.20 -2.18
CA ILE A 290 3.87 4.82 -1.99
C ILE A 290 5.36 4.65 -2.31
N SER A 291 6.07 3.92 -1.45
CA SER A 291 7.50 3.60 -1.63
C SER A 291 7.77 2.12 -1.83
N ARG A 292 6.92 1.25 -1.27
CA ARG A 292 7.06 -0.20 -1.38
C ARG A 292 5.69 -0.86 -1.21
N ILE A 293 5.42 -1.83 -2.08
CA ILE A 293 4.30 -2.77 -1.94
C ILE A 293 4.91 -4.16 -1.74
N ARG A 294 4.48 -4.87 -0.69
CA ARG A 294 4.77 -6.29 -0.46
C ARG A 294 3.49 -7.06 -0.73
N VAL A 295 3.57 -7.96 -1.70
CA VAL A 295 2.44 -8.80 -2.13
C VAL A 295 2.66 -10.20 -1.59
N LEU A 296 1.61 -10.77 -1.00
CA LEU A 296 1.58 -12.11 -0.39
C LEU A 296 2.82 -12.40 0.48
N PRO A 297 3.05 -11.62 1.54
CA PRO A 297 4.27 -11.73 2.35
C PRO A 297 4.48 -13.11 2.99
N PHE A 298 3.43 -13.93 3.07
CA PHE A 298 3.43 -15.27 3.67
C PHE A 298 2.97 -16.37 2.71
N PHE A 299 3.05 -16.16 1.38
CA PHE A 299 2.67 -17.18 0.42
C PHE A 299 3.49 -18.47 0.63
N GLY A 300 2.80 -19.59 0.86
CA GLY A 300 3.45 -20.87 1.13
C GLY A 300 4.22 -20.92 2.46
N ALA A 301 3.92 -20.04 3.40
CA ALA A 301 4.48 -20.12 4.75
C ALA A 301 4.12 -21.46 5.39
N ALA A 302 5.13 -22.10 5.96
CA ALA A 302 5.02 -23.41 6.58
C ALA A 302 5.04 -23.31 8.11
N GLY A 303 4.36 -24.25 8.78
CA GLY A 303 4.32 -24.33 10.24
C GLY A 303 5.63 -24.81 10.87
N THR A 304 5.66 -24.80 12.21
CA THR A 304 6.85 -25.18 13.01
C THR A 304 7.22 -26.66 12.90
N ASP A 305 6.28 -27.49 12.47
CA ASP A 305 6.46 -28.95 12.33
C ASP A 305 6.71 -29.36 10.86
N ALA A 306 6.80 -28.39 9.95
CA ALA A 306 7.02 -28.66 8.53
C ALA A 306 8.48 -28.97 8.23
N ASP A 307 8.69 -30.02 7.42
CA ASP A 307 9.98 -30.37 6.83
C ASP A 307 10.07 -29.83 5.40
N GLY A 308 11.16 -29.14 5.07
CA GLY A 308 11.37 -28.59 3.74
C GLY A 308 12.43 -27.50 3.72
N TYR A 309 12.45 -26.74 2.63
CA TYR A 309 13.39 -25.64 2.44
C TYR A 309 12.83 -24.57 1.51
N MET A 310 13.36 -23.36 1.64
CA MET A 310 13.22 -22.28 0.67
C MET A 310 14.46 -22.25 -0.21
N PHE A 311 14.28 -22.26 -1.53
CA PHE A 311 15.37 -22.02 -2.48
C PHE A 311 15.51 -20.52 -2.73
N VAL A 312 16.72 -19.99 -2.52
CA VAL A 312 17.05 -18.59 -2.75
C VAL A 312 18.05 -18.53 -3.90
N PRO A 313 17.70 -17.90 -5.03
CA PRO A 313 18.58 -17.82 -6.21
C PRO A 313 19.67 -16.74 -6.05
N ASP A 314 20.40 -16.74 -4.93
CA ASP A 314 21.56 -15.85 -4.72
C ASP A 314 22.84 -16.53 -5.20
N GLY A 315 23.55 -15.92 -6.15
CA GLY A 315 24.74 -16.48 -6.77
C GLY A 315 24.46 -17.84 -7.43
N SER A 316 25.10 -18.90 -6.93
CA SER A 316 24.89 -20.29 -7.37
C SER A 316 23.61 -20.94 -6.79
N GLY A 317 22.86 -20.22 -5.97
CA GLY A 317 21.70 -20.70 -5.24
C GLY A 317 22.03 -21.15 -3.82
N ALA A 318 21.08 -20.95 -2.91
CA ALA A 318 21.14 -21.36 -1.52
C ALA A 318 19.83 -22.03 -1.08
N LEU A 319 19.92 -22.94 -0.11
CA LEU A 319 18.76 -23.56 0.53
C LEU A 319 18.69 -23.09 1.98
N ILE A 320 17.52 -22.60 2.37
CA ILE A 320 17.20 -22.27 3.76
C ILE A 320 16.22 -23.34 4.24
N ASN A 321 16.71 -24.31 5.00
CA ASN A 321 15.83 -25.32 5.60
C ASN A 321 14.82 -24.67 6.54
N LEU A 322 13.58 -25.14 6.49
CA LEU A 322 12.54 -24.75 7.43
C LEU A 322 12.96 -25.11 8.86
N ASN A 323 12.52 -24.31 9.82
CA ASN A 323 12.71 -24.59 11.26
C ASN A 323 14.19 -24.79 11.67
N ASN A 324 15.15 -24.19 10.94
CA ASN A 324 16.59 -24.34 11.16
C ASN A 324 17.15 -23.64 12.42
N GLY A 325 16.29 -23.05 13.26
CA GLY A 325 16.68 -22.36 14.49
C GLY A 325 17.40 -21.02 14.30
N CYS A 326 17.46 -20.47 13.08
CA CYS A 326 18.04 -19.16 12.83
C CYS A 326 17.18 -18.06 13.47
N LYS A 327 17.80 -17.26 14.35
CA LYS A 327 17.16 -16.12 15.05
C LYS A 327 17.59 -14.76 14.48
N ASN A 328 18.38 -14.75 13.41
CA ASN A 328 18.89 -13.54 12.79
C ASN A 328 17.84 -12.92 11.85
N ALA A 329 18.10 -11.68 11.43
CA ALA A 329 17.21 -10.93 10.55
C ALA A 329 16.86 -11.69 9.26
N ALA A 330 15.66 -11.44 8.75
CA ALA A 330 15.16 -12.01 7.50
C ALA A 330 16.15 -11.77 6.35
N TYR A 331 16.37 -12.81 5.53
CA TYR A 331 17.13 -12.68 4.30
C TYR A 331 16.41 -11.73 3.34
N SER A 332 17.08 -10.67 2.90
CA SER A 332 16.51 -9.68 1.98
C SER A 332 17.57 -9.20 1.01
N GLN A 333 17.33 -9.39 -0.28
CA GLN A 333 18.23 -8.95 -1.34
C GLN A 333 17.40 -8.53 -2.55
N ASN A 334 17.89 -7.54 -3.29
CA ASN A 334 17.29 -7.19 -4.56
C ASN A 334 17.67 -8.26 -5.60
N ILE A 335 16.68 -8.84 -6.26
CA ILE A 335 16.90 -9.66 -7.45
C ILE A 335 16.96 -8.70 -8.63
N TYR A 336 18.07 -8.72 -9.37
CA TYR A 336 18.26 -7.92 -10.57
C TYR A 336 18.20 -8.82 -11.79
N GLY A 337 17.53 -8.37 -12.87
CA GLY A 337 17.57 -9.05 -14.17
C GLY A 337 16.50 -10.12 -14.39
N ILE A 338 15.32 -9.97 -13.74
CA ILE A 338 14.09 -10.61 -14.23
C ILE A 338 13.51 -9.75 -15.35
#